data_AF-A0A5J4VXS5-F1
#
_entry.id   AF-A0A5J4VXS5-F1
#
_cell.length_a   1.000
_cell.length_b   1.000
_cell.length_c   1.000
_cell.angle_alpha   90.00
_cell.angle_beta   90.00
_cell.angle_gamma   90.00
#
_symmetry.space_group_name_H-M   'P 1'
#
loop_
_entity.id
_entity.type
_entity.pdbx_description
1 polymer ?
#
loop_
_entity_poly.entity_id
_entity_poly.type
_entity_poly.pdbx_seq_one_letter_code
_entity_poly.pdbx_strand_id
1 'polypeptide(L)' 'MVEKNKLDLMTDQTVLEIIGCKVLKQLGSGAYGTVFLVIESNFGISAAKVMDLQHFNEREWEVAGKVS' A
#
# COMPACT_ATOMS: atom_id res chain seq x y z
N MET A 1 8.94 22.85 12.63
CA MET A 1 7.47 22.61 12.76
C MET A 1 6.74 22.41 11.43
N VAL A 2 7.42 22.42 10.27
CA VAL A 2 6.75 22.33 8.95
C VAL A 2 6.65 20.89 8.40
N GLU A 3 7.51 19.96 8.84
CA GLU A 3 7.54 18.59 8.28
C GLU A 3 6.43 17.66 8.77
N LYS A 4 5.93 17.84 10.00
CA LYS A 4 4.88 16.98 10.57
C LYS A 4 3.54 17.06 9.82
N ASN A 5 3.22 18.21 9.21
CA ASN A 5 1.94 18.41 8.51
C ASN A 5 1.90 17.79 7.10
N LYS A 6 3.05 17.36 6.55
CA LYS A 6 3.13 16.83 5.18
C LYS A 6 2.89 15.32 5.10
N LEU A 7 3.12 14.60 6.19
CA LEU A 7 2.81 13.16 6.29
C LEU A 7 1.31 12.90 6.48
N ASP A 8 0.60 13.73 7.24
CA ASP A 8 -0.84 13.57 7.54
C ASP A 8 -1.78 13.81 6.34
N LEU A 9 -1.24 14.26 5.20
CA LEU A 9 -2.01 14.52 3.96
C LEU A 9 -1.63 13.61 2.78
N MET A 10 -0.77 12.60 2.98
CA MET A 10 -0.49 11.65 1.91
C MET A 10 -1.67 10.72 1.70
N THR A 11 -2.22 10.75 0.49
CA THR A 11 -3.26 9.79 0.08
C THR A 11 -2.62 8.42 -0.19
N ASP A 12 -3.40 7.35 -0.05
CA ASP A 12 -2.95 5.98 -0.38
C ASP A 12 -2.33 5.89 -1.79
N GLN A 13 -2.86 6.64 -2.76
CA GLN A 13 -2.32 6.70 -4.12
C GLN A 13 -0.92 7.35 -4.14
N THR A 14 -0.71 8.42 -3.39
CA THR A 14 0.60 9.08 -3.29
C THR A 14 1.64 8.15 -2.69
N VAL A 15 1.27 7.35 -1.69
CA VAL A 15 2.16 6.33 -1.10
C VAL A 15 2.59 5.32 -2.17
N LEU A 16 1.64 4.81 -2.96
CA LEU A 16 1.91 3.86 -4.04
C LEU A 16 2.82 4.44 -5.13
N GLU A 17 2.56 5.66 -5.56
CA GLU A 17 3.37 6.32 -6.60
C GLU A 17 4.81 6.56 -6.15
N ILE A 18 5.02 6.93 -4.87
CA ILE A 18 6.37 7.14 -4.29
C ILE A 18 7.19 5.84 -4.29
N ILE A 19 6.56 4.69 -4.06
CA ILE A 19 7.25 3.39 -4.07
C ILE A 19 7.36 2.78 -5.47
N GLY A 20 7.01 3.53 -6.52
CA GLY A 20 7.15 3.09 -7.91
C GLY A 20 5.96 2.28 -8.45
N CYS A 21 4.83 2.25 -7.74
CA CYS A 21 3.61 1.60 -8.20
C CYS A 21 2.71 2.61 -8.92
N LYS A 22 2.49 2.43 -10.23
CA LYS A 22 1.52 3.23 -10.99
C LYS A 22 0.10 2.72 -10.71
N VAL A 23 -0.73 3.54 -10.06
CA VAL A 23 -2.13 3.18 -9.78
C VAL A 23 -2.97 3.19 -11.06
N LEU A 24 -3.71 2.11 -11.29
CA LEU A 24 -4.68 2.00 -12.38
C LEU A 24 -6.11 2.22 -11.89
N LYS A 25 -6.49 1.57 -10.78
CA LYS A 25 -7.84 1.62 -10.22
C LYS A 25 -7.86 1.12 -8.77
N GLN A 26 -8.71 1.69 -7.92
CA GLN A 26 -9.05 1.08 -6.64
C GLN A 26 -9.89 -0.20 -6.85
N LEU A 27 -9.46 -1.32 -6.27
CA LEU A 27 -10.16 -2.61 -6.33
C LEU A 27 -11.16 -2.77 -5.19
N GLY A 28 -10.84 -2.23 -4.00
CA GLY A 28 -11.73 -2.28 -2.84
C GLY A 28 -11.14 -1.57 -1.63
N SER A 29 -11.96 -1.43 -0.59
CA SER A 29 -11.53 -0.94 0.73
C SER A 29 -12.12 -1.87 1.79
N GLY A 30 -11.29 -2.30 2.73
CA GLY A 30 -11.67 -3.14 3.86
C GLY A 30 -11.34 -2.48 5.19
N ALA A 31 -11.64 -3.18 6.29
CA ALA A 31 -11.46 -2.67 7.65
C ALA A 31 -10.02 -2.20 7.97
N TYR A 32 -9.02 -2.79 7.28
CA TYR A 32 -7.60 -2.55 7.55
C TYR A 32 -6.86 -1.95 6.35
N GLY A 33 -7.54 -1.33 5.39
CA GLY A 33 -6.87 -0.63 4.30
C GLY A 33 -7.53 -0.76 2.93
N THR A 34 -6.89 -0.15 1.94
CA THR A 34 -7.39 -0.02 0.58
C THR A 34 -6.54 -0.85 -0.38
N VAL A 35 -7.19 -1.56 -1.31
CA VAL A 35 -6.52 -2.38 -2.33
C VAL A 35 -6.64 -1.68 -3.68
N PHE A 36 -5.54 -1.59 -4.40
CA PHE A 36 -5.42 -0.97 -5.71
C PHE A 36 -4.87 -1.97 -6.72
N LEU A 37 -5.34 -1.86 -7.96
CA LEU A 37 -4.70 -2.42 -9.13
C LEU A 37 -3.59 -1.47 -9.55
N VAL A 38 -2.36 -1.98 -9.64
CA VAL A 38 -1.18 -1.20 -9.98
C VAL A 38 -0.36 -1.86 -11.07
N ILE A 39 0.52 -1.08 -11.69
CA ILE A 39 1.65 -1.59 -12.47
C ILE A 39 2.92 -1.27 -11.68
N GLU A 40 3.71 -2.29 -11.37
CA GLU A 40 5.03 -2.17 -10.75
C GLU A 40 6.08 -2.77 -11.70
N SER A 41 7.27 -2.18 -11.75
CA SER A 41 8.27 -2.47 -12.79
C SER A 41 8.84 -3.89 -12.74
N ASN A 42 8.89 -4.52 -11.57
CA ASN A 42 9.44 -5.85 -11.34
C ASN A 42 8.38 -6.96 -11.44
N PHE A 43 7.12 -6.66 -11.09
CA PHE A 43 6.03 -7.62 -10.98
C PHE A 43 4.93 -7.44 -12.04
N GLY A 44 4.93 -6.35 -12.80
CA GLY A 44 3.91 -6.04 -13.79
C GLY A 44 2.57 -5.65 -13.15
N ILE A 45 1.45 -6.13 -13.71
CA ILE A 45 0.11 -5.85 -13.17
C ILE A 45 -0.07 -6.63 -11.87
N SER A 46 -0.25 -5.91 -10.76
CA SER A 46 -0.33 -6.48 -9.41
C SER A 46 -1.43 -5.81 -8.57
N ALA A 47 -1.84 -6.49 -7.49
CA ALA A 47 -2.68 -5.89 -6.45
C ALA A 47 -1.79 -5.37 -5.32
N ALA A 48 -1.93 -4.09 -4.97
CA ALA A 48 -1.22 -3.47 -3.86
C ALA A 48 -2.20 -3.03 -2.78
N LYS A 49 -1.92 -3.36 -1.51
CA LYS A 49 -2.72 -2.95 -0.36
C LYS A 49 -1.97 -1.89 0.43
N VAL A 50 -2.61 -0.75 0.65
CA VAL A 50 -2.13 0.29 1.58
C VAL A 50 -2.86 0.14 2.90
N MET A 51 -2.11 0.10 3.99
CA MET A 51 -2.66 -0.02 5.34
C MET A 51 -1.80 0.73 6.35
N ASP A 52 -2.42 1.15 7.45
CA ASP A 52 -1.71 1.73 8.58
C ASP A 52 -0.89 0.65 9.30
N LEU A 53 0.32 1.00 9.71
CA LEU A 53 1.22 0.15 10.46
C LEU A 53 0.60 -0.33 11.78
N GLN A 54 -0.29 0.46 12.41
CA GLN A 54 -0.99 0.03 13.64
C GLN A 54 -1.88 -1.21 13.44
N HIS A 55 -2.32 -1.46 12.20
CA HIS A 55 -3.12 -2.62 11.85
C HIS A 55 -2.28 -3.74 11.22
N PHE A 56 -0.96 -3.54 11.08
CA PHE A 56 -0.06 -4.55 10.56
C PHE A 56 0.12 -5.66 11.60
N ASN A 57 -0.29 -6.87 11.24
CA ASN A 57 -0.10 -8.06 12.06
C ASN A 57 1.04 -8.89 11.47
N GLU A 58 2.21 -8.83 12.10
CA GLU A 58 3.41 -9.55 11.67
C GLU A 58 3.15 -11.06 11.53
N ARG A 59 2.34 -11.64 12.42
CA ARG A 59 1.98 -13.06 12.36
C ARG A 59 1.13 -13.42 11.13
N GLU A 60 0.22 -12.54 10.72
CA GLU A 60 -0.53 -12.75 9.47
C GLU A 60 0.40 -12.70 8.26
N TRP A 61 1.38 -11.80 8.28
CA TRP A 61 2.37 -11.68 7.23
C TRP A 61 3.30 -12.90 7.15
N GLU A 62 3.72 -13.44 8.29
CA GLU A 62 4.51 -14.68 8.35
C GLU A 62 3.75 -15.88 7.76
N VAL A 63 2.44 -15.99 8.05
CA VAL A 63 1.58 -17.07 7.54
C VAL A 63 1.32 -16.94 6.05
N ALA A 64 1.22 -15.71 5.52
CA ALA A 64 1.07 -15.46 4.08
C ALA A 64 2.28 -15.95 3.27
N GLY A 65 3.41 -16.22 3.94
CA GLY A 65 4.63 -16.74 3.36
C GLY A 65 5.48 -15.64 2.73
N LYS A 66 6.76 -15.59 3.09
CA LYS A 66 7.76 -14.92 2.24
C LYS A 66 7.71 -15.62 0.89
N VAL A 67 7.25 -14.92 -0.14
CA VAL A 67 7.49 -15.35 -1.52
C VAL A 67 9.01 -15.24 -1.72
N SER A 68 9.71 -16.35 -1.55
CA SER A 68 11.13 -16.51 -1.85
C SER A 68 11.39 -16.51 -3.34
#